data_AF-G4Z1K0-F1
#
_entry.id   AF-G4Z1K0-F1
#
_cell.length_a   1.000
_cell.length_b   1.000
_cell.length_c   1.000
_cell.angle_alpha   90.00
_cell.angle_beta   90.00
_cell.angle_gamma   90.00
#
_symmetry.space_group_name_H-M   'P 1'
#
loop_
_entity.id
_entity.type
_entity.pdbx_description
1 polymer ?
#
loop_
_entity_poly.entity_id
_entity_poly.type
_entity_poly.pdbx_seq_one_letter_code
_entity_poly.pdbx_strand_id
1 'polypeptide(L)'
;TAVMVHDSNDCTKAPVQIAFTREPTCTSTSSSHCVQTGSSAIFLSHDCASDYLDFAADAFDGSSYLVVESYEDDSDCSVLESVMMYLANEECHASIDATT
;
A
#
# COMPACT_ATOMS: atom_id res chain seq x y z
N THR A 1 -6.45 -3.11 6.24
CA THR A 1 -4.99 -3.22 6.44
C THR A 1 -4.28 -2.50 5.32
N ALA A 2 -3.16 -1.83 5.61
CA ALA A 2 -2.32 -1.17 4.62
C ALA A 2 -1.00 -1.96 4.49
N VAL A 3 -0.64 -2.35 3.27
CA VAL A 3 0.64 -2.97 2.95
C VAL A 3 1.45 -1.97 2.13
N MET A 4 2.63 -1.62 2.63
CA MET A 4 3.56 -0.68 2.02
C MET A 4 4.70 -1.45 1.36
N VAL A 5 5.04 -1.06 0.15
CA VAL A 5 6.08 -1.65 -0.68
C VAL A 5 7.27 -0.70 -0.75
N HIS A 6 8.47 -1.21 -0.54
CA HIS A 6 9.72 -0.46 -0.53
C HIS A 6 10.73 -1.11 -1.45
N ASP A 7 11.54 -0.30 -2.14
CA ASP A 7 12.66 -0.77 -2.97
C ASP A 7 13.90 -1.18 -2.14
N SER A 8 13.90 -0.89 -0.85
CA SER A 8 15.03 -1.16 0.05
C SER A 8 14.57 -1.74 1.38
N ASN A 9 15.50 -2.33 2.12
CA ASN A 9 15.23 -2.89 3.45
C ASN A 9 15.00 -1.83 4.54
N ASP A 10 15.04 -0.54 4.18
CA ASP A 10 14.72 0.56 5.08
C ASP A 10 13.25 0.97 4.89
N CYS A 11 12.35 0.21 5.52
CA CYS A 11 10.91 0.50 5.51
C CYS A 11 10.51 1.74 6.36
N THR A 12 11.48 2.57 6.78
CA THR A 12 11.20 3.90 7.37
C THR A 12 11.13 5.00 6.32
N LYS A 13 11.55 4.70 5.08
CA LYS A 13 11.43 5.60 3.94
C LYS A 13 10.01 5.57 3.37
N ALA A 14 9.70 6.58 2.57
CA ALA A 14 8.45 6.62 1.82
C ALA A 14 8.36 5.37 0.93
N PRO A 15 7.21 4.66 0.93
CA PRO A 15 7.01 3.51 0.07
C PRO A 15 6.83 3.95 -1.39
N VAL A 16 6.98 3.00 -2.30
CA VAL A 16 6.75 3.18 -3.74
C VAL A 16 5.35 2.76 -4.15
N GLN A 17 4.71 1.93 -3.33
CA GLN A 17 3.32 1.50 -3.49
C GLN A 17 2.68 1.25 -2.12
N ILE A 18 1.38 1.53 -2.01
CA ILE A 18 0.55 1.15 -0.86
C ILE A 18 -0.68 0.39 -1.37
N ALA A 19 -0.94 -0.78 -0.79
CA ALA A 19 -2.13 -1.58 -1.06
C ALA A 19 -3.02 -1.63 0.19
N PHE A 20 -4.29 -1.28 0.02
CA PHE A 20 -5.30 -1.37 1.07
C PHE A 20 -6.26 -2.50 0.76
N THR A 21 -6.42 -3.39 1.73
CA THR A 21 -7.46 -4.41 1.74
C THR A 21 -8.44 -4.16 2.88
N ARG A 22 -9.71 -4.38 2.59
CA ARG A 22 -10.78 -4.26 3.58
C ARG A 22 -10.76 -5.49 4.48
N GLU A 23 -10.11 -5.37 5.63
CA GLU A 23 -10.17 -6.38 6.69
C GLU A 23 -11.00 -5.88 7.87
N PRO A 24 -11.88 -6.73 8.46
CA PRO A 24 -12.74 -6.33 9.57
C PRO A 24 -11.96 -6.05 10.87
N THR A 25 -10.74 -6.57 10.97
CA THR A 25 -9.85 -6.38 12.12
C THR A 25 -8.44 -6.14 11.62
N CYS A 26 -7.79 -5.09 12.11
CA CYS A 26 -6.37 -4.84 11.89
C CYS A 26 -5.72 -4.59 13.25
N THR A 27 -4.62 -5.28 13.53
CA THR A 27 -3.82 -5.07 14.74
C THR A 27 -2.50 -4.44 14.34
N SER A 28 -2.28 -3.19 14.73
CA SER A 28 -1.00 -2.50 14.51
C SER A 28 0.07 -3.20 15.35
N THR A 29 0.91 -4.00 14.73
CA THR A 29 2.05 -4.61 15.42
C THR A 29 3.17 -3.59 15.52
N SER A 30 3.67 -3.35 16.74
CA SER A 30 4.78 -2.41 17.01
C SER A 30 6.11 -2.80 16.35
N SER A 31 6.19 -4.01 15.78
CA SER A 31 7.24 -4.42 14.86
C SER A 31 6.73 -4.32 13.43
N SER A 32 6.97 -3.17 12.79
CA SER A 32 6.96 -3.06 11.33
C SER A 32 8.03 -3.99 10.78
N HIS A 33 7.68 -5.26 10.60
CA HIS A 33 8.58 -6.24 10.03
C HIS A 33 8.76 -5.86 8.56
N CYS A 34 9.89 -5.22 8.26
CA CYS A 34 10.34 -4.99 6.89
C CYS A 34 10.78 -6.34 6.31
N VAL A 35 9.86 -7.04 5.65
CA VAL A 35 10.07 -8.41 5.16
C VAL A 35 10.39 -8.37 3.68
N GLN A 36 11.49 -9.00 3.29
CA GLN A 36 11.78 -9.22 1.88
C GLN A 36 10.85 -10.29 1.31
N THR A 37 10.22 -10.03 0.16
CA THR A 37 9.35 -10.98 -0.52
C THR A 37 10.01 -11.63 -1.75
N GLY A 38 10.02 -12.96 -1.79
CA GLY A 38 10.57 -13.75 -2.89
C GLY A 38 12.07 -13.53 -3.14
N SER A 39 12.48 -13.64 -4.41
CA SER A 39 13.84 -13.33 -4.89
C SER A 39 13.97 -11.88 -5.39
N SER A 40 12.89 -11.11 -5.31
CA SER A 40 12.85 -9.71 -5.73
C SER A 40 13.43 -8.82 -4.63
N ALA A 41 14.02 -7.68 -4.99
CA ALA A 41 14.48 -6.67 -4.03
C ALA A 41 13.30 -5.83 -3.48
N ILE A 42 12.15 -6.47 -3.24
CA ILE A 42 10.95 -5.82 -2.74
C ILE A 42 10.86 -6.10 -1.24
N PHE A 43 10.61 -5.05 -0.47
CA PHE A 43 10.44 -5.12 0.97
C PHE A 43 9.06 -4.64 1.35
N LEU A 44 8.40 -5.37 2.24
CA LEU A 44 7.03 -5.11 2.65
C LEU A 44 7.02 -4.70 4.12
N SER A 45 6.25 -3.67 4.43
CA SER A 45 5.79 -3.39 5.78
C SER A 45 4.26 -3.30 5.79
N HIS A 46 3.64 -3.45 6.96
CA HIS A 46 2.19 -3.34 7.08
C HIS A 46 1.83 -2.46 8.27
N ASP A 47 0.67 -1.80 8.17
CA ASP A 47 0.06 -1.06 9.26
C ASP A 47 -1.46 -1.03 9.12
N CYS A 48 -2.13 -0.43 10.10
CA CYS A 48 -3.56 -0.25 10.14
C CYS A 48 -3.92 1.19 9.80
N ALA A 49 -4.74 1.35 8.77
CA ALA A 49 -5.29 2.62 8.37
C ALA A 49 -6.82 2.59 8.50
N SER A 50 -7.39 3.66 9.06
CA SER A 50 -8.84 3.91 9.04
C SER A 50 -9.28 4.72 7.82
N ASP A 51 -8.39 5.59 7.33
CA ASP A 51 -8.58 6.41 6.13
C ASP A 51 -7.36 6.21 5.23
N TYR A 52 -7.59 5.76 3.99
CA TYR A 52 -6.51 5.41 3.08
C TYR A 52 -5.85 6.66 2.47
N LEU A 53 -6.58 7.77 2.31
CA LEU A 53 -6.04 9.01 1.75
C LEU A 53 -5.14 9.72 2.77
N ASP A 54 -5.58 9.82 4.02
CA ASP A 54 -4.79 10.42 5.09
C ASP A 54 -3.53 9.59 5.35
N PHE A 55 -3.65 8.25 5.39
CA PHE A 55 -2.51 7.36 5.56
C PHE A 55 -1.50 7.51 4.43
N ALA A 56 -1.96 7.55 3.18
CA ALA A 56 -1.07 7.67 2.04
C ALA A 56 -0.38 9.04 1.96
N ALA A 57 -1.09 10.12 2.30
CA ALA A 57 -0.51 11.45 2.36
C ALA A 57 0.66 11.54 3.35
N ASP A 58 0.53 10.89 4.51
CA ASP A 58 1.60 10.77 5.50
C ASP A 58 2.73 9.85 5.01
N ALA A 59 2.39 8.65 4.52
CA ALA A 59 3.37 7.66 4.08
C ALA A 59 4.23 8.12 2.90
N PHE A 60 3.65 8.82 1.92
CA PHE A 60 4.39 9.34 0.76
C PHE A 60 5.21 10.62 1.05
N ASP A 61 5.18 11.12 2.29
CA ASP A 61 6.00 12.27 2.76
C ASP A 61 5.91 13.50 1.82
N GLY A 62 4.68 13.85 1.41
CA GLY A 62 4.42 14.99 0.53
C GLY A 62 4.71 14.78 -0.96
N SER A 63 5.08 13.56 -1.37
CA SER A 63 5.26 13.21 -2.78
C SER A 63 3.93 13.06 -3.52
N SER A 64 3.92 13.31 -4.83
CA SER A 64 2.77 13.02 -5.69
C SER A 64 2.55 11.51 -5.85
N TYR A 65 1.29 11.08 -5.89
CA TYR A 65 0.92 9.67 -6.07
C TYR A 65 -0.37 9.52 -6.89
N LEU A 66 -0.53 8.35 -7.50
CA LEU A 66 -1.75 7.92 -8.19
C LEU A 66 -2.58 7.04 -7.25
N VAL A 67 -3.90 7.21 -7.25
CA VAL A 67 -4.85 6.34 -6.54
C VAL A 67 -5.65 5.54 -7.56
N VAL A 68 -5.75 4.23 -7.34
CA VAL A 68 -6.54 3.28 -8.12
C VAL A 68 -7.50 2.58 -7.17
N GLU A 69 -8.80 2.81 -7.34
CA GLU A 69 -9.86 2.20 -6.55
C GLU A 69 -10.50 1.07 -7.35
N SER A 70 -10.55 -0.14 -6.77
CA SER A 70 -11.32 -1.26 -7.29
C SER A 70 -12.64 -1.34 -6.55
N TYR A 71 -13.72 -1.55 -7.30
CA TYR A 71 -15.06 -1.74 -6.76
C TYR A 71 -15.56 -3.12 -7.14
N GLU A 72 -16.34 -3.74 -6.25
CA GLU A 72 -16.95 -5.04 -6.53
C GLU A 72 -17.80 -4.99 -7.80
N ASP A 73 -17.69 -6.02 -8.64
CA ASP A 73 -18.57 -6.23 -9.79
C ASP A 73 -20.04 -6.19 -9.35
N ASP A 74 -20.92 -5.71 -10.22
CA ASP A 74 -22.36 -5.57 -9.97
C ASP A 74 -22.75 -4.66 -8.78
N SER A 75 -21.79 -3.96 -8.15
CA SER A 75 -22.07 -3.00 -7.07
C SER A 75 -22.44 -1.60 -7.56
N ASP A 76 -22.35 -1.33 -8.87
CA ASP A 76 -22.51 0.02 -9.45
C ASP A 76 -21.59 1.05 -8.76
N CYS A 77 -20.34 0.63 -8.53
CA CYS A 77 -19.29 1.38 -7.82
C CYS A 77 -19.67 1.81 -6.39
N SER A 78 -20.56 1.07 -5.72
CA SER A 78 -20.98 1.40 -4.35
C SER A 78 -20.17 0.68 -3.28
N VAL A 79 -19.52 -0.44 -3.61
CA VAL A 79 -18.74 -1.24 -2.66
C VAL A 79 -17.28 -1.21 -3.07
N LEU A 80 -16.49 -0.43 -2.33
CA LEU A 80 -15.04 -0.38 -2.47
C LEU A 80 -14.43 -1.72 -2.01
N GLU A 81 -13.72 -2.37 -2.92
CA GLU A 81 -13.10 -3.68 -2.73
C GLU A 81 -11.65 -3.54 -2.26
N SER A 82 -10.85 -2.77 -3.00
CA SER A 82 -9.44 -2.52 -2.71
C SER A 82 -8.98 -1.16 -3.21
N VAL A 83 -7.89 -0.65 -2.64
CA VAL A 83 -7.24 0.57 -3.11
C VAL A 83 -5.76 0.29 -3.31
N MET A 84 -5.23 0.65 -4.47
CA MET A 84 -3.80 0.68 -4.72
C MET A 84 -3.34 2.10 -4.97
N MET A 85 -2.18 2.44 -4.43
CA MET A 85 -1.55 3.74 -4.62
C MET A 85 -0.11 3.59 -5.03
N TYR A 86 0.33 4.46 -5.92
CA TYR A 86 1.66 4.37 -6.54
C TYR A 86 2.35 5.72 -6.49
N LEU A 87 3.62 5.72 -6.07
CA LEU A 87 4.47 6.90 -6.11
C LEU A 87 4.61 7.39 -7.56
N ALA A 88 4.40 8.68 -7.79
CA ALA A 88 4.51 9.32 -9.10
C ALA A 88 5.76 10.21 -9.13
N ASN A 89 6.93 9.59 -9.27
CA ASN A 89 8.26 10.22 -9.28
C ASN A 89 9.03 10.05 -10.60
N GLU A 90 8.34 9.64 -11.68
CA GLU A 90 8.92 9.38 -13.01
C GLU A 90 9.87 8.17 -13.09
N GLU A 91 9.98 7.37 -12.03
CA GLU A 91 10.80 6.15 -11.98
C GLU A 91 9.95 4.88 -12.11
N CYS A 92 10.59 3.79 -12.54
CA CYS A 92 9.96 2.47 -12.62
C CYS A 92 10.22 1.69 -11.33
N HIS A 93 9.17 1.48 -10.54
CA HIS A 93 9.24 0.69 -9.32
C HIS A 93 8.68 -0.71 -9.51
N ALA A 94 9.20 -1.68 -8.75
CA ALA A 94 8.61 -3.00 -8.70
C ALA A 94 7.33 -2.94 -7.86
N SER A 95 6.20 -3.35 -8.45
CA SER A 95 4.91 -3.37 -7.76
C SER A 95 4.52 -4.80 -7.38
N ILE A 96 3.78 -4.93 -6.29
CA ILE A 96 2.97 -6.13 -6.04
C ILE A 96 1.60 -5.90 -6.66
N ASP A 97 1.04 -6.91 -7.30
CA ASP A 97 -0.35 -6.84 -7.73
C ASP A 97 -1.22 -7.23 -6.52
N ALA A 98 -2.20 -6.41 -6.14
CA ALA A 98 -3.10 -6.76 -5.02
C ALA A 98 -4.20 -7.75 -5.44
N THR A 99 -3.96 -8.52 -6.50
CA THR A 99 -4.81 -9.63 -6.92
C THR A 99 -4.56 -10.83 -6.01
N THR A 100 -5.54 -11.10 -5.14
CA THR A 100 -5.72 -12.40 -4.46
C THR A 100 -6.26 -13.46 -5.42
#